data_AF-A0A961IC25-F1
#
_entry.id   AF-A0A961IC25-F1
#
_cell.length_a   1.000
_cell.length_b   1.000
_cell.length_c   1.000
_cell.angle_alpha   90.00
_cell.angle_beta   90.00
_cell.angle_gamma   90.00
#
_symmetry.space_group_name_H-M   'P 1'
#
loop_
_entity.id
_entity.type
_entity.pdbx_description
1 polymer ?
#
loop_
_entity_poly.entity_id
_entity_poly.type
_entity_poly.pdbx_seq_one_letter_code
_entity_poly.pdbx_strand_id
1 'polypeptide(L)'
;MSAKSSTASKTTPENRSAFMYPERMRRRRIGPDMALLLWRILQVQPEVRDGRVHVMRNAFLKSFRDSDADLSEYGDALTRNIAGLIRSHGRERLGRDFSRFVMRVTSHYRREQLMLTDPARLMSLDILFQTIQLLTLNATMDEAENVIQHIGTHYPASSISALDREVLVRNFRAYLFLARKIISSKSLRQALEQRDALIAATAERHPHVMVYILDCMLRYIVAQILLARKYRCDTLIVEWMKEYGFGPEEMVRIARYIPYDTGFLRFRANYRTAIRELKNYRPPTANALDSDVFLLRSLSIFYTSWIMKMSEQLPAN
;
A
#
# COMPACT_ATOMS: atom_id res chain seq x y z
N MET A 1 49.51 39.20 19.73
CA MET A 1 48.80 39.50 18.46
C MET A 1 49.46 38.70 17.34
N SER A 2 48.68 38.19 16.37
CA SER A 2 49.09 37.66 15.03
C SER A 2 50.20 36.58 14.96
N ALA A 3 49.95 35.37 14.42
CA ALA A 3 49.72 35.04 12.99
C ALA A 3 50.98 35.32 12.12
N LYS A 4 51.53 34.46 11.24
CA LYS A 4 51.14 33.26 10.47
C LYS A 4 52.43 32.46 10.12
N SER A 5 52.49 31.24 9.58
CA SER A 5 51.52 30.15 9.32
C SER A 5 52.29 28.90 8.83
N SER A 6 51.78 27.68 9.06
CA SER A 6 52.27 26.44 8.42
C SER A 6 51.30 25.94 7.33
N THR A 7 51.81 25.58 6.16
CA THR A 7 51.04 25.02 5.05
C THR A 7 50.89 23.50 5.21
N ALA A 8 49.73 23.07 5.71
CA ALA A 8 49.40 21.66 5.82
C ALA A 8 49.04 21.03 4.46
N SER A 9 49.43 19.77 4.30
CA SER A 9 49.05 18.87 3.20
C SER A 9 47.54 18.91 2.92
N LYS A 10 47.17 19.05 1.64
CA LYS A 10 45.79 18.84 1.19
C LYS A 10 45.51 17.35 1.05
N THR A 11 45.04 16.73 2.13
CA THR A 11 44.36 15.44 2.04
C THR A 11 43.02 15.62 1.31
N THR A 12 42.86 14.91 0.20
CA THR A 12 41.55 14.69 -0.43
C THR A 12 40.63 13.99 0.56
N PRO A 13 39.46 14.55 0.92
CA PRO A 13 38.49 13.84 1.73
C PRO A 13 37.88 12.70 0.92
N GLU A 14 37.70 11.57 1.59
CA GLU A 14 37.37 10.28 0.99
C GLU A 14 36.01 10.23 0.28
N ASN A 15 35.87 9.21 -0.56
CA ASN A 15 34.66 8.92 -1.30
C ASN A 15 33.45 8.79 -0.37
N ARG A 16 32.39 9.56 -0.64
CA ARG A 16 31.19 9.61 0.19
C ARG A 16 30.50 8.25 0.26
N SER A 17 30.60 7.60 1.42
CA SER A 17 29.72 6.49 1.79
C SER A 17 28.28 7.00 1.96
N ALA A 18 27.54 7.06 0.86
CA ALA A 18 26.22 7.69 0.76
C ALA A 18 25.07 6.93 1.45
N PHE A 19 25.37 6.08 2.45
CA PHE A 19 24.41 5.42 3.32
C PHE A 19 24.92 5.34 4.76
N MET A 20 25.14 6.50 5.39
CA MET A 20 25.02 6.57 6.85
C MET A 20 23.55 6.29 7.23
N TYR A 21 23.33 5.34 8.14
CA TYR A 21 22.05 5.20 8.83
C TYR A 21 21.67 6.53 9.49
N PRO A 22 20.51 7.12 9.20
CA PRO A 22 20.05 8.26 9.96
C PRO A 22 19.29 7.76 11.19
N GLU A 23 19.81 8.07 12.39
CA GLU A 23 19.02 8.21 13.63
C GLU A 23 17.98 9.36 13.55
N ARG A 24 17.69 9.84 12.34
CA ARG A 24 16.65 10.78 11.97
C ARG A 24 15.50 10.07 11.26
N MET A 25 15.03 8.94 11.79
CA MET A 25 13.67 8.45 11.54
C MET A 25 12.61 9.35 12.19
N ARG A 26 12.64 10.66 11.91
CA ARG A 26 11.39 11.42 11.81
C ARG A 26 10.66 10.82 10.63
N ARG A 27 9.76 9.87 10.92
CA ARG A 27 8.79 9.31 9.98
C ARG A 27 7.98 10.46 9.36
N ARG A 28 8.48 11.07 8.29
CA ARG A 28 7.63 11.71 7.27
C ARG A 28 6.93 10.59 6.51
N ARG A 29 6.06 9.85 7.21
CA ARG A 29 4.83 9.36 6.58
C ARG A 29 4.24 10.60 5.91
N ILE A 30 4.10 10.60 4.59
CA ILE A 30 3.25 11.58 3.95
C ILE A 30 1.86 11.29 4.52
N GLY A 31 1.43 12.12 5.46
CA GLY A 31 0.16 11.92 6.14
C GLY A 31 -0.96 11.80 5.10
N PRO A 32 -1.98 10.97 5.35
CA PRO A 32 -3.14 10.95 4.48
C PRO A 32 -3.68 12.38 4.38
N ASP A 33 -3.76 12.91 3.15
CA ASP A 33 -4.39 14.20 2.91
C ASP A 33 -5.88 14.05 3.21
N MET A 34 -6.31 14.52 4.38
CA MET A 34 -7.66 14.32 4.90
C MET A 34 -8.72 15.03 4.05
N ALA A 35 -8.36 16.17 3.43
CA ALA A 35 -9.21 16.85 2.47
C ALA A 35 -9.43 15.99 1.22
N LEU A 36 -8.35 15.38 0.71
CA LEU A 36 -8.40 14.47 -0.43
C LEU A 36 -9.12 13.16 -0.11
N LEU A 37 -9.01 12.67 1.12
CA LEU A 37 -9.77 11.51 1.60
C LEU A 37 -11.28 11.81 1.60
N LEU A 38 -11.72 12.91 2.20
CA LEU A 38 -13.14 13.29 2.16
C LEU A 38 -13.61 13.53 0.73
N TRP A 39 -12.82 14.20 -0.11
CA TRP A 39 -13.12 14.38 -1.53
C TRP A 39 -13.35 13.05 -2.24
N ARG A 40 -12.48 12.04 -2.06
CA ARG A 40 -12.67 10.73 -2.68
C ARG A 40 -13.88 9.99 -2.09
N ILE A 41 -14.12 10.08 -0.78
CA ILE A 41 -15.32 9.51 -0.13
C ILE A 41 -16.61 10.15 -0.67
N LEU A 42 -16.58 11.44 -1.02
CA LEU A 42 -17.68 12.14 -1.69
C LEU A 42 -17.85 11.62 -3.14
N GLN A 43 -16.77 11.53 -3.93
CA GLN A 43 -16.82 11.08 -5.33
C GLN A 43 -17.34 9.65 -5.52
N VAL A 44 -17.15 8.75 -4.55
CA VAL A 44 -17.68 7.37 -4.65
C VAL A 44 -19.18 7.26 -4.35
N GLN A 45 -19.84 8.31 -3.88
CA GLN A 45 -21.27 8.25 -3.55
C GLN A 45 -22.14 8.16 -4.82
N PRO A 46 -23.23 7.35 -4.82
CA PRO A 46 -24.17 7.28 -5.94
C PRO A 46 -24.66 8.65 -6.41
N GLU A 47 -25.09 9.50 -5.48
CA GLU A 47 -25.66 10.82 -5.75
C GLU A 47 -24.68 11.76 -6.48
N VAL A 48 -23.37 11.60 -6.28
CA VAL A 48 -22.35 12.40 -6.97
C VAL A 48 -22.12 11.89 -8.39
N ARG A 49 -22.09 10.57 -8.58
CA ARG A 49 -21.95 9.93 -9.91
C ARG A 49 -23.19 10.15 -10.79
N ASP A 50 -24.38 10.15 -10.18
CA ASP A 50 -25.66 10.46 -10.84
C ASP A 50 -25.80 11.96 -11.19
N GLY A 51 -24.83 12.81 -10.81
CA GLY A 51 -24.90 14.26 -10.99
C GLY A 51 -25.94 14.97 -10.12
N ARG A 52 -26.53 14.27 -9.13
CA ARG A 52 -27.47 14.85 -8.15
C ARG A 52 -26.76 15.72 -7.12
N VAL A 53 -25.46 15.49 -6.89
CA VAL A 53 -24.57 16.36 -6.13
C VAL A 53 -23.33 16.66 -6.97
N HIS A 54 -23.04 17.93 -7.19
CA HIS A 54 -21.86 18.38 -7.93
C HIS A 54 -21.05 19.34 -7.06
N VAL A 55 -19.76 19.08 -6.87
CA VAL A 55 -18.88 19.88 -6.00
C VAL A 55 -17.57 20.18 -6.74
N MET A 56 -17.11 21.43 -6.66
CA MET A 56 -15.91 21.92 -7.35
C MET A 56 -14.64 21.52 -6.59
N ARG A 57 -13.93 20.49 -7.09
CA ARG A 57 -12.74 19.86 -6.45
C ARG A 57 -11.79 20.87 -5.79
N ASN A 58 -11.26 21.81 -6.55
CA ASN A 58 -10.20 22.70 -6.08
C ASN A 58 -10.68 23.68 -5.00
N ALA A 59 -11.93 24.17 -5.12
CA ALA A 59 -12.52 25.06 -4.12
C ALA A 59 -12.83 24.29 -2.82
N PHE A 60 -13.44 23.10 -2.94
CA PHE A 60 -13.70 22.20 -1.83
C PHE A 60 -12.43 21.81 -1.06
N LEU A 61 -11.38 21.37 -1.78
CA LEU A 61 -10.11 20.97 -1.16
C LEU A 61 -9.39 22.15 -0.49
N LYS A 62 -9.49 23.35 -1.06
CA LYS A 62 -8.94 24.56 -0.44
C LYS A 62 -9.69 24.87 0.87
N SER A 63 -11.01 25.03 0.80
CA SER A 63 -11.80 25.42 1.98
C SER A 63 -11.85 24.34 3.07
N PHE A 64 -11.68 23.05 2.73
CA PHE A 64 -11.46 22.03 3.75
C PHE A 64 -10.18 22.32 4.54
N ARG A 65 -9.05 22.56 3.86
CA ARG A 65 -7.74 22.81 4.50
C ARG A 65 -7.72 24.13 5.27
N ASP A 66 -8.45 25.13 4.80
CA ASP A 66 -8.63 26.40 5.50
C ASP A 66 -9.52 26.28 6.76
N SER A 67 -10.24 25.16 6.93
CA SER A 67 -11.16 24.86 8.06
C SER A 67 -10.79 23.59 8.86
N ASP A 68 -9.53 23.14 8.79
CA ASP A 68 -9.08 21.84 9.31
C ASP A 68 -9.35 21.64 10.82
N ALA A 69 -9.35 22.72 11.61
CA ALA A 69 -9.66 22.70 13.04
C ALA A 69 -11.11 22.25 13.33
N ASP A 70 -12.09 22.84 12.63
CA ASP A 70 -13.51 22.56 12.81
C ASP A 70 -13.91 21.16 12.28
N LEU A 71 -13.05 20.57 11.45
CA LEU A 71 -13.22 19.25 10.83
C LEU A 71 -12.51 18.14 11.63
N SER A 72 -11.84 18.50 12.72
CA SER A 72 -11.31 17.57 13.72
C SER A 72 -12.34 17.15 14.79
N GLU A 73 -13.44 17.90 14.92
CA GLU A 73 -14.53 17.59 15.86
C GLU A 73 -15.29 16.31 15.49
N TYR A 74 -15.97 15.70 16.47
CA TYR A 74 -16.80 14.51 16.27
C TYR A 74 -18.29 14.78 16.48
N GLY A 75 -19.14 14.09 15.71
CA GLY A 75 -20.60 14.13 15.87
C GLY A 75 -21.28 15.15 14.96
N ASP A 76 -22.24 15.89 15.52
CA ASP A 76 -23.12 16.78 14.74
C ASP A 76 -22.37 17.97 14.13
N ALA A 77 -21.32 18.47 14.79
CA ALA A 77 -20.49 19.55 14.26
C ALA A 77 -19.81 19.15 12.94
N LEU A 78 -19.11 18.01 12.90
CA LEU A 78 -18.52 17.45 11.68
C LEU A 78 -19.57 17.27 10.56
N THR A 79 -20.77 16.82 10.91
CA THR A 79 -21.87 16.64 9.97
C THR A 79 -22.33 17.99 9.39
N ARG A 80 -22.48 19.02 10.23
CA ARG A 80 -22.80 20.40 9.79
C ARG A 80 -21.68 21.01 8.94
N ASN A 81 -20.42 20.80 9.30
CA ASN A 81 -19.28 21.37 8.61
C ASN A 81 -19.10 20.74 7.21
N ILE A 82 -19.27 19.42 7.09
CA ILE A 82 -19.30 18.73 5.78
C ILE A 82 -20.51 19.18 4.94
N ALA A 83 -21.70 19.35 5.53
CA ALA A 83 -22.86 19.93 4.84
C ALA A 83 -22.58 21.35 4.32
N GLY A 84 -21.94 22.18 5.12
CA GLY A 84 -21.51 23.54 4.76
C GLY A 84 -20.55 23.55 3.59
N LEU A 85 -19.47 22.74 3.65
CA LEU A 85 -18.49 22.62 2.57
C LEU A 85 -19.12 22.22 1.23
N ILE A 86 -20.04 21.25 1.25
CA ILE A 86 -20.74 20.76 0.04
C ILE A 86 -21.65 21.85 -0.55
N ARG A 87 -22.36 22.62 0.29
CA ARG A 87 -23.25 23.71 -0.15
C ARG A 87 -22.48 24.93 -0.66
N SER A 88 -21.41 25.34 0.02
CA SER A 88 -20.62 26.51 -0.36
C SER A 88 -19.80 26.30 -1.65
N HIS A 89 -19.47 25.05 -1.99
CA HIS A 89 -18.60 24.71 -3.13
C HIS A 89 -19.27 23.84 -4.18
N GLY A 90 -20.60 23.77 -4.18
CA GLY A 90 -21.34 22.83 -5.00
C GLY A 90 -22.82 23.15 -5.20
N ARG A 91 -23.51 22.20 -5.81
CA ARG A 91 -24.96 22.20 -6.04
C ARG A 91 -25.49 20.81 -5.71
N GLU A 92 -26.58 20.75 -4.96
CA GLU A 92 -27.26 19.51 -4.58
C GLU A 92 -28.72 19.56 -5.03
N ARG A 93 -29.25 18.40 -5.45
CA ARG A 93 -30.63 18.18 -5.91
C ARG A 93 -31.28 17.06 -5.11
N LEU A 94 -30.94 16.93 -3.83
CA LEU A 94 -31.41 15.88 -2.93
C LEU A 94 -32.52 16.37 -2.00
N GLY A 95 -32.56 17.66 -1.69
CA GLY A 95 -33.64 18.26 -0.88
C GLY A 95 -33.74 17.59 0.49
N ARG A 96 -34.82 16.82 0.73
CA ARG A 96 -35.02 16.10 2.01
C ARG A 96 -33.98 15.00 2.25
N ASP A 97 -33.44 14.38 1.21
CA ASP A 97 -32.43 13.32 1.35
C ASP A 97 -31.01 13.85 1.56
N PHE A 98 -30.78 15.17 1.45
CA PHE A 98 -29.45 15.77 1.64
C PHE A 98 -28.87 15.46 3.03
N SER A 99 -29.68 15.48 4.08
CA SER A 99 -29.24 15.15 5.45
C SER A 99 -28.71 13.71 5.54
N ARG A 100 -29.43 12.73 4.97
CA ARG A 100 -29.02 11.31 4.94
C ARG A 100 -27.73 11.11 4.15
N PHE A 101 -27.60 11.80 3.01
CA PHE A 101 -26.39 11.81 2.18
C PHE A 101 -25.18 12.30 2.98
N VAL A 102 -25.28 13.46 3.63
CA VAL A 102 -24.18 14.00 4.46
C VAL A 102 -23.84 13.07 5.61
N MET A 103 -24.84 12.58 6.37
CA MET A 103 -24.59 11.63 7.48
C MET A 103 -23.81 10.39 7.02
N ARG A 104 -24.10 9.87 5.83
CA ARG A 104 -23.39 8.72 5.26
C ARG A 104 -21.95 9.08 4.86
N VAL A 105 -21.74 10.22 4.21
CA VAL A 105 -20.39 10.74 3.88
C VAL A 105 -19.56 10.94 5.16
N THR A 106 -20.13 11.60 6.18
CA THR A 106 -19.49 11.81 7.49
C THR A 106 -19.17 10.49 8.20
N SER A 107 -20.08 9.51 8.17
CA SER A 107 -19.87 8.18 8.76
C SER A 107 -18.71 7.43 8.08
N HIS A 108 -18.65 7.44 6.75
CA HIS A 108 -17.54 6.86 5.99
C HIS A 108 -16.22 7.57 6.32
N TYR A 109 -16.20 8.90 6.30
CA TYR A 109 -15.01 9.70 6.60
C TYR A 109 -14.46 9.43 8.01
N ARG A 110 -15.33 9.46 9.03
CA ARG A 110 -14.95 9.16 10.42
C ARG A 110 -14.38 7.74 10.57
N ARG A 111 -14.96 6.75 9.89
CA ARG A 111 -14.48 5.35 9.92
C ARG A 111 -13.06 5.23 9.37
N GLU A 112 -12.75 5.95 8.29
CA GLU A 112 -11.43 5.93 7.67
C GLU A 112 -10.42 6.77 8.48
N GLN A 113 -10.81 7.93 9.01
CA GLN A 113 -10.01 8.72 9.96
C GLN A 113 -9.58 7.90 11.19
N LEU A 114 -10.51 7.15 11.81
CA LEU A 114 -10.21 6.26 12.95
C LEU A 114 -9.29 5.07 12.60
N MET A 115 -9.16 4.69 11.33
CA MET A 115 -8.12 3.75 10.90
C MET A 115 -6.76 4.44 10.88
N LEU A 116 -6.71 5.65 10.32
CA LEU A 116 -5.48 6.40 10.05
C LEU A 116 -4.80 6.92 11.32
N THR A 117 -5.56 7.15 12.39
CA THR A 117 -5.04 7.55 13.71
C THR A 117 -4.41 6.41 14.51
N ASP A 118 -4.62 5.15 14.12
CA ASP A 118 -4.19 3.96 14.87
C ASP A 118 -2.97 3.29 14.18
N PRO A 119 -1.76 3.34 14.79
CA PRO A 119 -0.56 2.72 14.22
C PRO A 119 -0.66 1.21 14.00
N ALA A 120 -1.45 0.49 14.81
CA ALA A 120 -1.63 -0.96 14.68
C ALA A 120 -2.51 -1.31 13.47
N ARG A 121 -3.52 -0.48 13.17
CA ARG A 121 -4.34 -0.62 11.95
C ARG A 121 -3.55 -0.31 10.68
N LEU A 122 -2.61 0.64 10.74
CA LEU A 122 -1.70 0.88 9.60
C LEU A 122 -0.78 -0.34 9.36
N MET A 123 -0.26 -0.98 10.42
CA MET A 123 0.50 -2.22 10.29
C MET A 123 -0.34 -3.38 9.72
N SER A 124 -1.64 -3.45 10.03
CA SER A 124 -2.52 -4.48 9.47
C SER A 124 -2.79 -4.30 7.97
N LEU A 125 -2.65 -3.09 7.42
CA LEU A 125 -2.71 -2.87 5.97
C LEU A 125 -1.49 -3.47 5.24
N ASP A 126 -0.30 -3.36 5.82
CA ASP A 126 0.91 -3.92 5.21
C ASP A 126 0.85 -5.46 5.19
N ILE A 127 0.34 -6.06 6.26
CA ILE A 127 0.03 -7.49 6.34
C ILE A 127 -1.05 -7.86 5.29
N LEU A 128 -2.15 -7.09 5.22
CA LEU A 128 -3.22 -7.30 4.25
C LEU A 128 -2.69 -7.29 2.81
N PHE A 129 -1.83 -6.34 2.44
CA PHE A 129 -1.26 -6.28 1.10
C PHE A 129 -0.26 -7.41 0.84
N GLN A 130 0.53 -7.82 1.83
CA GLN A 130 1.37 -9.02 1.72
C GLN A 130 0.52 -10.28 1.48
N THR A 131 -0.55 -10.48 2.26
CA THR A 131 -1.46 -11.63 2.12
C THR A 131 -2.17 -11.62 0.77
N ILE A 132 -2.76 -10.49 0.35
CA ILE A 132 -3.38 -10.33 -0.97
C ILE A 132 -2.38 -10.65 -2.08
N GLN A 133 -1.16 -10.10 -2.00
CA GLN A 133 -0.14 -10.32 -3.01
C GLN A 133 0.29 -11.79 -3.08
N LEU A 134 0.42 -12.49 -1.95
CA LEU A 134 0.67 -13.94 -1.92
C LEU A 134 -0.46 -14.76 -2.56
N LEU A 135 -1.72 -14.38 -2.31
CA LEU A 135 -2.90 -15.03 -2.88
C LEU A 135 -3.00 -14.84 -4.41
N THR A 136 -2.54 -13.70 -4.95
CA THR A 136 -2.59 -13.43 -6.41
C THR A 136 -1.61 -14.25 -7.27
N LEU A 137 -0.71 -15.03 -6.68
CA LEU A 137 0.50 -15.49 -7.39
C LEU A 137 0.35 -16.62 -8.40
N ASN A 138 -0.74 -17.38 -8.35
CA ASN A 138 -1.19 -18.39 -9.31
C ASN A 138 -2.34 -19.11 -8.60
N ALA A 139 -3.50 -18.48 -8.59
CA ALA A 139 -4.72 -19.04 -8.03
C ALA A 139 -5.90 -18.56 -8.88
N THR A 140 -6.86 -19.43 -9.14
CA THR A 140 -8.19 -18.96 -9.55
C THR A 140 -8.79 -18.14 -8.41
N MET A 141 -9.85 -17.35 -8.68
CA MET A 141 -10.53 -16.62 -7.62
C MET A 141 -11.01 -17.59 -6.52
N ASP A 142 -11.49 -18.76 -6.94
CA ASP A 142 -12.02 -19.82 -6.08
C ASP A 142 -10.90 -20.49 -5.26
N GLU A 143 -9.73 -20.76 -5.83
CA GLU A 143 -8.57 -21.27 -5.09
C GLU A 143 -8.09 -20.29 -4.02
N ALA A 144 -8.02 -18.99 -4.34
CA ALA A 144 -7.60 -17.96 -3.39
C ALA A 144 -8.61 -17.81 -2.25
N GLU A 145 -9.91 -17.84 -2.56
CA GLU A 145 -10.98 -17.80 -1.56
C GLU A 145 -11.00 -19.06 -0.69
N ASN A 146 -10.83 -20.25 -1.28
CA ASN A 146 -10.66 -21.49 -0.53
C ASN A 146 -9.46 -21.43 0.41
N VAL A 147 -8.31 -20.91 -0.03
CA VAL A 147 -7.17 -20.67 0.88
C VAL A 147 -7.59 -19.74 2.01
N ILE A 148 -8.19 -18.58 1.74
CA ILE A 148 -8.62 -17.63 2.78
C ILE A 148 -9.54 -18.29 3.80
N GLN A 149 -10.55 -19.06 3.36
CA GLN A 149 -11.51 -19.71 4.26
C GLN A 149 -10.83 -20.69 5.25
N HIS A 150 -9.70 -21.28 4.87
CA HIS A 150 -8.97 -22.24 5.69
C HIS A 150 -7.79 -21.62 6.47
N ILE A 151 -7.42 -20.35 6.25
CA ILE A 151 -6.36 -19.69 7.06
C ILE A 151 -6.79 -19.63 8.53
N GLY A 152 -5.90 -20.07 9.42
CA GLY A 152 -6.07 -20.03 10.88
C GLY A 152 -7.00 -21.12 11.45
N THR A 153 -7.62 -21.96 10.62
CA THR A 153 -8.53 -23.02 11.09
C THR A 153 -7.82 -24.18 11.80
N HIS A 154 -6.51 -24.35 11.56
CA HIS A 154 -5.71 -25.46 12.08
C HIS A 154 -5.00 -25.14 13.43
N TYR A 155 -5.08 -23.90 13.92
CA TYR A 155 -4.42 -23.46 15.15
C TYR A 155 -5.37 -22.58 15.99
N PRO A 156 -6.01 -23.13 17.04
CA PRO A 156 -7.04 -22.42 17.81
C PRO A 156 -6.56 -21.10 18.44
N ALA A 157 -5.31 -21.05 18.92
CA ALA A 157 -4.74 -19.89 19.59
C ALA A 157 -4.32 -18.74 18.65
N SER A 158 -4.37 -18.95 17.32
CA SER A 158 -3.99 -17.97 16.30
C SER A 158 -5.02 -17.90 15.16
N SER A 159 -6.27 -18.28 15.45
CA SER A 159 -7.34 -18.32 14.47
C SER A 159 -7.78 -16.91 14.05
N ILE A 160 -7.66 -16.62 12.75
CA ILE A 160 -8.27 -15.43 12.13
C ILE A 160 -9.80 -15.55 12.27
N SER A 161 -10.50 -14.45 12.59
CA SER A 161 -11.95 -14.50 12.75
C SER A 161 -12.67 -14.69 11.40
N ALA A 162 -13.93 -15.15 11.43
CA ALA A 162 -14.74 -15.25 10.21
C ALA A 162 -14.94 -13.89 9.53
N LEU A 163 -15.06 -12.82 10.34
CA LEU A 163 -15.17 -11.44 9.85
C LEU A 163 -13.88 -10.99 9.16
N ASP A 164 -12.72 -11.26 9.74
CA ASP A 164 -11.42 -10.91 9.15
C ASP A 164 -11.16 -11.66 7.83
N ARG A 165 -11.57 -12.94 7.76
CA ARG A 165 -11.55 -13.71 6.49
C ARG A 165 -12.45 -13.07 5.44
N GLU A 166 -13.67 -12.65 5.79
CA GLU A 166 -14.56 -11.97 4.85
C GLU A 166 -13.99 -10.62 4.39
N VAL A 167 -13.43 -9.83 5.31
CA VAL A 167 -12.73 -8.58 5.00
C VAL A 167 -11.56 -8.85 4.05
N LEU A 168 -10.77 -9.90 4.27
CA LEU A 168 -9.68 -10.30 3.38
C LEU A 168 -10.20 -10.67 1.98
N VAL A 169 -11.27 -11.47 1.85
CA VAL A 169 -11.90 -11.80 0.55
C VAL A 169 -12.37 -10.53 -0.18
N ARG A 170 -13.07 -9.63 0.52
CA ARG A 170 -13.60 -8.38 -0.06
C ARG A 170 -12.46 -7.50 -0.60
N ASN A 171 -11.38 -7.34 0.18
CA ASN A 171 -10.20 -6.59 -0.24
C ASN A 171 -9.42 -7.27 -1.38
N PHE A 172 -9.29 -8.60 -1.35
CA PHE A 172 -8.64 -9.38 -2.41
C PHE A 172 -9.36 -9.23 -3.76
N ARG A 173 -10.69 -9.34 -3.77
CA ARG A 173 -11.52 -9.11 -4.97
C ARG A 173 -11.36 -7.69 -5.53
N ALA A 174 -11.36 -6.68 -4.66
CA ALA A 174 -11.14 -5.29 -5.05
C ALA A 174 -9.74 -5.05 -5.64
N TYR A 175 -8.70 -5.61 -5.01
CA TYR A 175 -7.32 -5.55 -5.52
C TYR A 175 -7.21 -6.17 -6.93
N LEU A 176 -7.78 -7.36 -7.14
CA LEU A 176 -7.79 -8.02 -8.45
C LEU A 176 -8.51 -7.20 -9.53
N PHE A 177 -9.66 -6.61 -9.21
CA PHE A 177 -10.39 -5.75 -10.13
C PHE A 177 -9.57 -4.50 -10.52
N LEU A 178 -8.99 -3.83 -9.53
CA LEU A 178 -8.17 -2.64 -9.72
C LEU A 178 -6.88 -2.94 -10.49
N ALA A 179 -6.20 -4.05 -10.17
CA ALA A 179 -4.99 -4.50 -10.88
C ALA A 179 -5.29 -4.79 -12.35
N ARG A 180 -6.38 -5.51 -12.66
CA ARG A 180 -6.82 -5.76 -14.05
C ARG A 180 -7.09 -4.45 -14.79
N LYS A 181 -7.76 -3.48 -14.16
CA LYS A 181 -8.01 -2.16 -14.75
C LYS A 181 -6.71 -1.41 -15.05
N ILE A 182 -5.78 -1.33 -14.10
CA ILE A 182 -4.48 -0.67 -14.28
C ILE A 182 -3.64 -1.34 -15.38
N ILE A 183 -3.63 -2.67 -15.45
CA ILE A 183 -2.93 -3.43 -16.51
C ILE A 183 -3.58 -3.22 -17.88
N SER A 184 -4.90 -3.05 -17.94
CA SER A 184 -5.63 -2.77 -19.19
C SER A 184 -5.47 -1.33 -19.72
N SER A 185 -4.93 -0.40 -18.92
CA SER A 185 -4.66 0.97 -19.36
C SER A 185 -3.52 1.02 -20.38
N LYS A 186 -3.64 1.87 -21.41
CA LYS A 186 -2.63 1.96 -22.50
C LYS A 186 -1.24 2.35 -21.99
N SER A 187 -1.18 3.07 -20.87
CA SER A 187 0.07 3.34 -20.16
C SER A 187 -0.15 3.53 -18.66
N LEU A 188 0.92 3.36 -17.89
CA LEU A 188 0.93 3.64 -16.46
C LEU A 188 0.67 5.12 -16.14
N ARG A 189 1.09 6.03 -17.04
CA ARG A 189 0.79 7.46 -16.95
C ARG A 189 -0.72 7.70 -17.03
N GLN A 190 -1.39 7.10 -18.01
CA GLN A 190 -2.84 7.18 -18.14
C GLN A 190 -3.55 6.61 -16.90
N ALA A 191 -3.06 5.50 -16.34
CA ALA A 191 -3.62 4.93 -15.11
C ALA A 191 -3.50 5.88 -13.90
N LEU A 192 -2.40 6.64 -13.80
CA LEU A 192 -2.21 7.67 -12.77
C LEU A 192 -3.08 8.91 -13.00
N GLU A 193 -3.25 9.35 -14.25
CA GLU A 193 -4.16 10.44 -14.64
C GLU A 193 -5.64 10.06 -14.37
N GLN A 194 -5.99 8.78 -14.46
CA GLN A 194 -7.32 8.23 -14.20
C GLN A 194 -7.53 7.70 -12.77
N ARG A 195 -6.61 7.97 -11.83
CA ARG A 195 -6.62 7.43 -10.46
C ARG A 195 -7.97 7.51 -9.75
N ASP A 196 -8.54 8.71 -9.65
CA ASP A 196 -9.79 8.91 -8.91
C ASP A 196 -10.96 8.14 -9.56
N ALA A 197 -10.98 8.03 -10.89
CA ALA A 197 -11.96 7.25 -11.63
C ALA A 197 -11.77 5.73 -11.44
N LEU A 198 -10.53 5.24 -11.36
CA LEU A 198 -10.22 3.83 -11.07
C LEU A 198 -10.63 3.45 -9.64
N ILE A 199 -10.38 4.34 -8.66
CA ILE A 199 -10.85 4.18 -7.27
C ILE A 199 -12.37 4.18 -7.25
N ALA A 200 -13.04 5.13 -7.92
CA ALA A 200 -14.49 5.21 -7.98
C ALA A 200 -15.15 3.95 -8.58
N ALA A 201 -14.66 3.48 -9.73
CA ALA A 201 -15.16 2.26 -10.36
C ALA A 201 -14.89 0.99 -9.53
N THR A 202 -13.87 1.00 -8.66
CA THR A 202 -13.59 -0.12 -7.75
C THR A 202 -14.47 -0.07 -6.50
N ALA A 203 -14.65 1.12 -5.91
CA ALA A 203 -15.56 1.36 -4.78
C ALA A 203 -17.02 1.06 -5.14
N GLU A 204 -17.43 1.36 -6.37
CA GLU A 204 -18.74 0.97 -6.92
C GLU A 204 -19.01 -0.53 -6.82
N ARG A 205 -18.04 -1.34 -7.27
CA ARG A 205 -18.14 -2.80 -7.29
C ARG A 205 -17.92 -3.41 -5.90
N HIS A 206 -17.24 -2.70 -5.01
CA HIS A 206 -16.82 -3.18 -3.69
C HIS A 206 -17.07 -2.12 -2.61
N PRO A 207 -18.33 -1.72 -2.35
CA PRO A 207 -18.68 -0.57 -1.49
C PRO A 207 -18.33 -0.74 0.00
N HIS A 208 -17.97 -1.96 0.41
CA HIS A 208 -17.50 -2.27 1.75
C HIS A 208 -15.98 -2.06 1.94
N VAL A 209 -15.23 -1.88 0.86
CA VAL A 209 -13.79 -1.59 0.94
C VAL A 209 -13.59 -0.09 1.12
N MET A 210 -12.74 0.27 2.07
CA MET A 210 -12.48 1.67 2.42
C MET A 210 -11.70 2.38 1.31
N VAL A 211 -12.01 3.64 1.05
CA VAL A 211 -11.47 4.43 -0.06
C VAL A 211 -9.97 4.61 0.07
N TYR A 212 -9.48 4.82 1.30
CA TYR A 212 -8.05 4.84 1.61
C TYR A 212 -7.34 3.52 1.26
N ILE A 213 -7.97 2.38 1.54
CA ILE A 213 -7.39 1.06 1.19
C ILE A 213 -7.29 0.92 -0.33
N LEU A 214 -8.30 1.36 -1.09
CA LEU A 214 -8.25 1.35 -2.56
C LEU A 214 -7.14 2.26 -3.10
N ASP A 215 -6.90 3.42 -2.47
CA ASP A 215 -5.79 4.30 -2.81
C ASP A 215 -4.43 3.64 -2.56
N CYS A 216 -4.27 2.98 -1.41
CA CYS A 216 -3.09 2.18 -1.10
C CYS A 216 -2.90 1.04 -2.12
N MET A 217 -3.95 0.26 -2.43
CA MET A 217 -3.90 -0.80 -3.45
C MET A 217 -3.38 -0.26 -4.78
N LEU A 218 -3.89 0.89 -5.25
CA LEU A 218 -3.43 1.54 -6.48
C LEU A 218 -1.94 1.87 -6.41
N ARG A 219 -1.48 2.54 -5.33
CA ARG A 219 -0.06 2.88 -5.15
C ARG A 219 0.83 1.64 -5.12
N TYR A 220 0.43 0.59 -4.40
CA TYR A 220 1.16 -0.68 -4.33
C TYR A 220 1.25 -1.39 -5.70
N ILE A 221 0.19 -1.36 -6.51
CA ILE A 221 0.21 -1.93 -7.88
C ILE A 221 1.13 -1.11 -8.78
N VAL A 222 1.00 0.23 -8.77
CA VAL A 222 1.87 1.14 -9.54
C VAL A 222 3.34 0.97 -9.15
N ALA A 223 3.64 0.89 -7.86
CA ALA A 223 5.00 0.69 -7.33
C ALA A 223 5.62 -0.62 -7.84
N GLN A 224 4.87 -1.72 -7.85
CA GLN A 224 5.32 -3.00 -8.41
C GLN A 224 5.65 -2.89 -9.90
N ILE A 225 4.82 -2.19 -10.69
CA ILE A 225 5.06 -1.98 -12.13
C ILE A 225 6.30 -1.09 -12.36
N LEU A 226 6.50 -0.05 -11.56
CA LEU A 226 7.67 0.84 -11.67
C LEU A 226 8.98 0.15 -11.30
N LEU A 227 9.00 -0.59 -10.18
CA LEU A 227 10.16 -1.38 -9.78
C LEU A 227 10.52 -2.41 -10.85
N ALA A 228 9.53 -3.10 -11.41
CA ALA A 228 9.75 -4.09 -12.46
C ALA A 228 10.20 -3.54 -13.82
N ARG A 229 10.03 -2.25 -14.08
CA ARG A 229 10.60 -1.58 -15.26
C ARG A 229 12.06 -1.21 -15.09
N LYS A 230 12.52 -1.08 -13.84
CA LYS A 230 13.87 -0.59 -13.50
C LYS A 230 14.80 -1.69 -13.01
N TYR A 231 14.27 -2.75 -12.42
CA TYR A 231 15.03 -3.77 -11.69
C TYR A 231 14.66 -5.20 -12.10
N ARG A 232 15.60 -6.13 -11.89
CA ARG A 232 15.39 -7.59 -11.94
C ARG A 232 15.74 -8.19 -10.57
N CYS A 233 15.64 -9.52 -10.42
CA CYS A 233 15.89 -10.17 -9.14
C CYS A 233 17.38 -10.16 -8.74
N ASP A 234 18.31 -10.08 -9.71
CA ASP A 234 19.72 -9.80 -9.46
C ASP A 234 19.95 -8.61 -8.52
N THR A 235 19.31 -7.48 -8.84
CA THR A 235 19.46 -6.20 -8.13
C THR A 235 18.81 -6.29 -6.76
N LEU A 236 17.65 -6.95 -6.68
CA LEU A 236 16.99 -7.24 -5.41
C LEU A 236 17.88 -8.07 -4.47
N ILE A 237 18.51 -9.13 -4.98
CA ILE A 237 19.36 -10.04 -4.19
C ILE A 237 20.63 -9.32 -3.74
N VAL A 238 21.30 -8.57 -4.64
CA VAL A 238 22.51 -7.81 -4.31
C VAL A 238 22.24 -6.74 -3.25
N GLU A 239 21.13 -6.01 -3.34
CA GLU A 239 20.78 -5.00 -2.34
C GLU A 239 20.26 -5.60 -1.03
N TRP A 240 19.58 -6.75 -1.08
CA TRP A 240 19.20 -7.53 0.11
C TRP A 240 20.44 -7.98 0.90
N MET A 241 21.46 -8.51 0.22
CA MET A 241 22.71 -8.89 0.89
C MET A 241 23.35 -7.70 1.60
N LYS A 242 23.41 -6.53 0.95
CA LYS A 242 23.97 -5.30 1.54
C LYS A 242 23.19 -4.82 2.77
N GLU A 243 21.86 -4.85 2.71
CA GLU A 243 21.00 -4.39 3.82
C GLU A 243 21.16 -5.29 5.06
N TYR A 244 21.26 -6.62 4.87
CA TYR A 244 21.30 -7.60 5.97
C TYR A 244 22.71 -8.12 6.31
N GLY A 245 23.74 -7.71 5.58
CA GLY A 245 25.13 -8.14 5.80
C GLY A 245 25.43 -9.59 5.38
N PHE A 246 24.68 -10.16 4.44
CA PHE A 246 24.90 -11.53 3.96
C PHE A 246 26.08 -11.63 2.99
N GLY A 247 26.75 -12.78 2.99
CA GLY A 247 27.92 -13.06 2.17
C GLY A 247 27.59 -13.71 0.82
N PRO A 248 28.63 -13.97 -0.01
CA PRO A 248 28.47 -14.63 -1.31
C PRO A 248 27.83 -16.03 -1.22
N GLU A 249 27.99 -16.73 -0.09
CA GLU A 249 27.42 -18.07 0.10
C GLU A 249 25.89 -18.04 0.16
N GLU A 250 25.30 -17.12 0.93
CA GLU A 250 23.84 -16.92 0.97
C GLU A 250 23.29 -16.51 -0.41
N MET A 251 24.04 -15.70 -1.16
CA MET A 251 23.70 -15.30 -2.53
C MET A 251 23.55 -16.53 -3.44
N VAL A 252 24.56 -17.40 -3.44
CA VAL A 252 24.59 -18.62 -4.26
C VAL A 252 23.50 -19.60 -3.82
N ARG A 253 23.18 -19.68 -2.53
CA ARG A 253 22.06 -20.50 -2.02
C ARG A 253 20.71 -19.97 -2.52
N ILE A 254 20.44 -18.66 -2.40
CA ILE A 254 19.22 -18.03 -2.90
C ILE A 254 19.08 -18.18 -4.43
N ALA A 255 20.17 -18.07 -5.18
CA ALA A 255 20.16 -18.15 -6.64
C ALA A 255 19.64 -19.51 -7.19
N ARG A 256 19.72 -20.58 -6.39
CA ARG A 256 19.13 -21.90 -6.72
C ARG A 256 17.60 -21.85 -6.78
N TYR A 257 17.00 -21.00 -5.96
CA TYR A 257 15.55 -20.84 -5.81
C TYR A 257 14.99 -19.69 -6.64
N ILE A 258 15.78 -18.62 -6.80
CA ILE A 258 15.40 -17.40 -7.51
C ILE A 258 16.58 -17.00 -8.43
N PRO A 259 16.61 -17.54 -9.68
CA PRO A 259 17.66 -17.23 -10.63
C PRO A 259 17.80 -15.72 -10.88
N TYR A 260 19.04 -15.23 -11.01
CA TYR A 260 19.34 -13.79 -11.15
C TYR A 260 18.65 -13.11 -12.33
N ASP A 261 18.45 -13.85 -13.43
CA ASP A 261 17.78 -13.37 -14.63
C ASP A 261 16.25 -13.25 -14.45
N THR A 262 15.68 -13.75 -13.35
CA THR A 262 14.25 -13.61 -13.01
C THR A 262 13.84 -12.13 -13.05
N GLY A 263 12.89 -11.77 -13.92
CA GLY A 263 12.29 -10.43 -13.92
C GLY A 263 11.53 -10.15 -12.62
N PHE A 264 11.57 -8.91 -12.12
CA PHE A 264 11.09 -8.55 -10.76
C PHE A 264 9.65 -9.02 -10.47
N LEU A 265 8.71 -8.97 -11.43
CA LEU A 265 7.34 -9.47 -11.24
C LEU A 265 7.26 -11.00 -11.01
N ARG A 266 8.24 -11.76 -11.52
CA ARG A 266 8.31 -13.22 -11.35
C ARG A 266 8.95 -13.64 -10.02
N PHE A 267 9.60 -12.73 -9.29
CA PHE A 267 10.22 -12.98 -7.98
C PHE A 267 9.33 -13.85 -7.08
N ARG A 268 8.09 -13.41 -6.87
CA ARG A 268 7.16 -14.06 -5.93
C ARG A 268 6.66 -15.42 -6.41
N ALA A 269 6.55 -15.63 -7.72
CA ALA A 269 6.19 -16.93 -8.27
C ALA A 269 7.29 -17.95 -7.97
N ASN A 270 8.55 -17.58 -8.22
CA ASN A 270 9.72 -18.41 -7.91
C ASN A 270 9.86 -18.65 -6.40
N TYR A 271 9.68 -17.61 -5.56
CA TYR A 271 9.63 -17.75 -4.09
C TYR A 271 8.54 -18.76 -3.64
N ARG A 272 7.32 -18.72 -4.21
CA ARG A 272 6.25 -19.67 -3.87
C ARG A 272 6.61 -21.10 -4.28
N THR A 273 7.23 -21.29 -5.44
CA THR A 273 7.73 -22.58 -5.91
C THR A 273 8.80 -23.11 -4.97
N ALA A 274 9.83 -22.31 -4.66
CA ALA A 274 10.90 -22.67 -3.73
C ALA A 274 10.40 -23.05 -2.34
N ILE A 275 9.43 -22.31 -1.77
CA ILE A 275 8.83 -22.64 -0.46
C ILE A 275 7.99 -23.95 -0.53
N ARG A 276 7.39 -24.28 -1.67
CA ARG A 276 6.70 -25.57 -1.87
C ARG A 276 7.70 -26.72 -2.00
N GLU A 277 8.76 -26.52 -2.79
CA GLU A 277 9.84 -27.50 -2.96
C GLU A 277 10.50 -27.80 -1.60
N LEU A 278 10.91 -26.79 -0.85
CA LEU A 278 11.47 -26.93 0.50
C LEU A 278 10.52 -27.67 1.48
N LYS A 279 9.21 -27.47 1.39
CA LYS A 279 8.25 -28.21 2.23
C LYS A 279 8.10 -29.68 1.85
N ASN A 280 8.29 -30.01 0.57
CA ASN A 280 8.16 -31.36 0.04
C ASN A 280 9.50 -32.12 0.09
N TYR A 281 10.62 -31.41 0.11
CA TYR A 281 11.96 -31.96 0.24
C TYR A 281 12.20 -32.42 1.69
N ARG A 282 12.69 -33.65 1.87
CA ARG A 282 13.32 -34.09 3.12
C ARG A 282 14.84 -33.98 2.94
N PRO A 283 15.49 -32.84 3.29
CA PRO A 283 16.93 -32.76 3.24
C PRO A 283 17.58 -33.67 4.30
N PRO A 284 18.86 -34.04 4.11
CA PRO A 284 19.58 -34.91 5.05
C PRO A 284 19.79 -34.30 6.45
N THR A 285 19.63 -32.98 6.62
CA THR A 285 19.66 -32.30 7.92
C THR A 285 18.62 -31.18 8.00
N ALA A 286 17.93 -31.07 9.15
CA ALA A 286 16.90 -30.05 9.37
C ALA A 286 17.46 -28.62 9.34
N ASN A 287 18.65 -28.40 9.92
CA ASN A 287 19.25 -27.07 10.07
C ASN A 287 19.49 -26.35 8.72
N ALA A 288 19.79 -27.10 7.65
CA ALA A 288 19.96 -26.54 6.31
C ALA A 288 18.62 -26.05 5.72
N LEU A 289 17.53 -26.77 5.97
CA LEU A 289 16.18 -26.40 5.55
C LEU A 289 15.75 -25.08 6.21
N ASP A 290 15.85 -25.00 7.52
CA ASP A 290 15.40 -23.83 8.29
C ASP A 290 16.22 -22.58 7.93
N SER A 291 17.51 -22.77 7.63
CA SER A 291 18.39 -21.71 7.12
C SER A 291 17.97 -21.22 5.73
N ASP A 292 17.71 -22.11 4.75
CA ASP A 292 17.23 -21.69 3.41
C ASP A 292 15.84 -21.03 3.47
N VAL A 293 14.94 -21.56 4.30
CA VAL A 293 13.61 -20.98 4.55
C VAL A 293 13.72 -19.59 5.18
N PHE A 294 14.68 -19.37 6.10
CA PHE A 294 14.95 -18.07 6.68
C PHE A 294 15.46 -17.06 5.64
N LEU A 295 16.44 -17.44 4.81
CA LEU A 295 16.98 -16.57 3.75
C LEU A 295 15.88 -16.16 2.76
N LEU A 296 15.06 -17.11 2.30
CA LEU A 296 13.94 -16.83 1.40
C LEU A 296 12.91 -15.89 2.05
N ARG A 297 12.57 -16.09 3.33
CA ARG A 297 11.65 -15.23 4.06
C ARG A 297 12.18 -13.79 4.17
N SER A 298 13.45 -13.61 4.54
CA SER A 298 14.04 -12.27 4.67
C SER A 298 14.11 -11.54 3.32
N LEU A 299 14.42 -12.24 2.23
CA LEU A 299 14.38 -11.71 0.87
C LEU A 299 12.96 -11.31 0.44
N SER A 300 11.93 -12.09 0.80
CA SER A 300 10.53 -11.75 0.54
C SER A 300 10.04 -10.53 1.35
N ILE A 301 10.53 -10.37 2.59
CA ILE A 301 10.30 -9.18 3.41
C ILE A 301 10.95 -7.96 2.76
N PHE A 302 12.21 -8.07 2.35
CA PHE A 302 12.95 -7.00 1.66
C PHE A 302 12.28 -6.55 0.36
N TYR A 303 11.89 -7.50 -0.50
CA TYR A 303 11.12 -7.24 -1.72
C TYR A 303 9.83 -6.45 -1.46
N THR A 304 9.11 -6.81 -0.39
CA THR A 304 7.89 -6.08 -0.01
C THR A 304 8.23 -4.68 0.51
N SER A 305 9.29 -4.54 1.32
CA SER A 305 9.76 -3.23 1.79
C SER A 305 10.09 -2.25 0.66
N TRP A 306 10.62 -2.75 -0.47
CA TRP A 306 10.89 -1.94 -1.67
C TRP A 306 9.60 -1.42 -2.30
N ILE A 307 8.59 -2.28 -2.42
CA ILE A 307 7.27 -1.89 -2.93
C ILE A 307 6.64 -0.84 -2.01
N MET A 308 6.74 -1.02 -0.68
CA MET A 308 6.28 -0.06 0.32
C MET A 308 6.96 1.29 0.16
N LYS A 309 8.30 1.33 0.27
CA LYS A 309 9.15 2.54 0.12
C LYS A 309 8.84 3.27 -1.20
N MET A 310 8.65 2.53 -2.31
CA MET A 310 8.30 3.12 -3.61
C MET A 310 6.84 3.63 -3.66
N SER A 311 5.89 2.94 -3.02
CA SER A 311 4.48 3.35 -2.97
C SER A 311 4.26 4.65 -2.17
N GLU A 312 5.06 4.88 -1.11
CA GLU A 312 5.04 6.10 -0.32
C GLU A 312 5.58 7.31 -1.10
N GLN A 313 6.49 7.10 -2.05
CA GLN A 313 7.04 8.14 -2.94
C GLN A 313 6.07 8.54 -4.07
N LEU A 314 4.98 7.80 -4.28
CA LEU A 314 3.98 8.17 -5.28
C LEU A 314 3.13 9.34 -4.78
N PRO A 315 2.94 10.40 -5.59
CA PRO A 315 2.23 11.60 -5.17
C PRO A 315 0.76 11.28 -4.86
N ALA A 316 0.15 12.04 -3.94
CA ALA A 316 -1.23 11.79 -3.50
C ALA A 316 -2.31 12.18 -4.54
N ASN A 317 -1.99 13.19 -5.38
CA ASN A 317 -2.72 13.78 -6.53
C ASN A 317 -4.23 14.07 -6.38
#